data_AF-A0A177GAJ9-F1
#
_entry.id   AF-A0A177GAJ9-F1
#
_cell.length_a   1.000
_cell.length_b   1.000
_cell.length_c   1.000
_cell.angle_alpha   90.00
_cell.angle_beta   90.00
_cell.angle_gamma   90.00
#
_symmetry.space_group_name_H-M   'P 1'
#
loop_
_entity.id
_entity.type
_entity.pdbx_description
1 polymer ?
#
loop_
_entity_poly.entity_id
_entity_poly.type
_entity_poly.pdbx_seq_one_letter_code
_entity_poly.pdbx_strand_id
1 'polypeptide(L)'
;MTAYDVYLATPVLRDVEAFLPDLARGMQQHTPAAVLLRLADAPEADLIKKIQTIQSVVHAQDIALMLEDRPALAARTGCDGVHLSTGFADASVRDVRKQIGDDLPVGCVCWRKP
;
A
#
# COMPACT_ATOMS: atom_id res chain seq x y z
N MET A 1 21.76 -13.07 7.33
CA MET A 1 20.78 -12.30 8.14
C MET A 1 19.46 -12.40 7.41
N THR A 2 18.47 -13.06 8.01
CA THR A 2 17.13 -13.24 7.40
C THR A 2 16.45 -11.88 7.34
N ALA A 3 16.47 -11.24 6.16
CA ALA A 3 15.79 -9.97 5.95
C ALA A 3 14.30 -10.18 6.21
N TYR A 4 13.75 -9.49 7.19
CA TYR A 4 12.34 -9.56 7.50
C TYR A 4 11.59 -8.62 6.55
N ASP A 5 10.77 -9.17 5.66
CA ASP A 5 9.86 -8.45 4.76
C ASP A 5 8.66 -7.87 5.54
N VAL A 6 8.91 -7.03 6.54
CA VAL A 6 7.87 -6.47 7.42
C VAL A 6 7.24 -5.25 6.78
N TYR A 7 5.91 -5.30 6.64
CA TYR A 7 5.08 -4.15 6.32
C TYR A 7 4.74 -3.35 7.57
N LEU A 8 4.88 -2.03 7.50
CA LEU A 8 4.18 -1.13 8.43
C LEU A 8 2.79 -0.82 7.85
N ALA A 9 1.75 -1.47 8.37
CA ALA A 9 0.39 -1.23 7.91
C ALA A 9 -0.23 -0.02 8.62
N THR A 10 -0.82 0.90 7.86
CA THR A 10 -1.57 2.01 8.43
C THR A 10 -2.90 1.53 9.02
N PRO A 11 -3.52 2.24 9.97
CA PRO A 11 -4.96 2.13 10.15
C PRO A 11 -5.68 2.56 8.86
N VAL A 12 -6.98 2.32 8.77
CA VAL A 12 -7.78 2.84 7.65
C VAL A 12 -7.87 4.36 7.78
N LEU A 13 -7.16 5.08 6.92
CA LEU A 13 -7.03 6.53 6.99
C LEU A 13 -8.19 7.24 6.29
N ARG A 14 -8.76 8.24 6.96
CA ARG A 14 -9.67 9.24 6.37
C ARG A 14 -8.94 10.55 6.11
N ASP A 15 -8.10 10.96 7.05
CA ASP A 15 -7.22 12.12 6.99
C ASP A 15 -5.78 11.61 6.99
N VAL A 16 -5.05 11.89 5.92
CA VAL A 16 -3.69 11.38 5.72
C VAL A 16 -2.69 12.32 6.36
N GLU A 17 -2.90 13.62 6.17
CA GLU A 17 -2.06 14.70 6.64
C GLU A 17 -1.92 14.65 8.17
N ALA A 18 -3.02 14.37 8.87
CA ALA A 18 -3.02 14.20 10.32
C ALA A 18 -2.20 12.99 10.79
N PHE A 19 -2.03 11.95 9.97
CA PHE A 19 -1.30 10.73 10.33
C PHE A 19 0.19 10.78 9.96
N LEU A 20 0.63 11.73 9.13
CA LEU A 20 2.03 11.81 8.69
C LEU A 20 3.06 11.84 9.85
N PRO A 21 2.85 12.57 10.96
CA PRO A 21 3.82 12.58 12.06
C PRO A 21 3.99 11.20 12.71
N ASP A 22 2.90 10.45 12.86
CA ASP A 22 2.92 9.11 13.42
C ASP A 22 3.57 8.11 12.48
N LEU A 23 3.27 8.22 11.18
CA LEU A 23 3.90 7.41 10.15
C LEU A 23 5.41 7.62 10.13
N ALA A 24 5.87 8.88 10.11
CA ALA A 24 7.28 9.22 10.11
C ALA A 24 8.01 8.66 11.35
N ARG A 25 7.39 8.79 12.53
CA ARG A 25 7.92 8.21 13.77
C ARG A 25 8.01 6.69 13.71
N GLY A 26 6.99 6.02 13.18
CA GLY A 26 6.98 4.56 13.03
C GLY A 26 8.07 4.06 12.08
N MET A 27 8.26 4.73 10.94
CA MET A 27 9.30 4.38 9.96
C MET A 27 10.71 4.59 10.53
N GLN A 28 10.94 5.65 11.32
CA GLN A 28 12.23 5.89 11.97
C GLN A 28 12.58 4.82 13.02
N GLN A 29 11.58 4.25 13.70
CA GLN A 29 11.82 3.25 14.75
C GLN A 29 12.08 1.85 14.20
N HIS A 30 11.50 1.50 13.05
CA HIS A 30 11.44 0.12 12.58
C HIS A 30 11.83 -0.10 11.11
N THR A 31 12.31 0.93 10.39
CA THR A 31 12.76 0.92 8.98
C THR A 31 12.16 -0.24 8.17
N PRO A 32 10.83 -0.21 7.90
CA PRO A 32 10.15 -1.31 7.25
C PRO A 32 10.58 -1.41 5.78
N ALA A 33 10.43 -2.60 5.20
CA ALA A 33 10.66 -2.79 3.76
C ALA A 33 9.60 -2.05 2.92
N ALA A 34 8.38 -1.96 3.46
CA ALA A 34 7.28 -1.25 2.81
C ALA A 34 6.22 -0.76 3.81
N VAL A 35 5.48 0.27 3.41
CA VAL A 35 4.26 0.73 4.08
C VAL A 35 3.05 0.18 3.33
N LEU A 36 2.13 -0.47 4.05
CA LEU A 36 0.83 -0.86 3.51
C LEU A 36 -0.20 0.24 3.82
N LEU A 37 -0.55 1.01 2.80
CA LEU A 37 -1.52 2.09 2.87
C LEU A 37 -2.95 1.57 2.74
N ARG A 38 -3.76 1.88 3.75
CA ARG A 38 -5.17 1.52 3.86
C ARG A 38 -6.01 2.79 3.92
N LEU A 39 -6.88 2.99 2.93
CA LEU A 39 -7.71 4.19 2.80
C LEU A 39 -9.19 3.86 2.94
N ALA A 40 -9.91 4.73 3.67
CA ALA A 40 -11.36 4.76 3.62
C ALA A 40 -11.83 5.20 2.22
N ASP A 41 -13.01 4.75 1.81
CA ASP A 41 -13.58 5.16 0.54
C ASP A 41 -13.81 6.66 0.47
N ALA A 42 -13.49 7.23 -0.69
CA ALA A 42 -13.62 8.63 -1.02
C ALA A 42 -13.67 8.76 -2.55
N PRO A 43 -14.08 9.93 -3.09
CA PRO A 43 -13.93 10.21 -4.51
C PRO A 43 -12.49 9.96 -4.98
N GLU A 44 -12.35 9.39 -6.17
CA GLU A 44 -11.04 8.95 -6.68
C GLU A 44 -10.00 10.09 -6.70
N ALA A 45 -10.41 11.31 -7.07
CA ALA A 45 -9.54 12.47 -7.04
C ALA A 45 -8.95 12.77 -5.65
N ASP A 46 -9.71 12.50 -4.59
CA ASP A 46 -9.25 12.68 -3.20
C ASP A 46 -8.35 11.52 -2.78
N LEU A 47 -8.63 10.30 -3.22
CA LEU A 47 -7.74 9.15 -2.99
C LEU A 47 -6.37 9.37 -3.65
N ILE A 48 -6.33 9.86 -4.89
CA ILE A 48 -5.07 10.16 -5.60
C ILE A 48 -4.23 11.16 -4.80
N LYS A 49 -4.83 12.26 -4.32
CA LYS A 49 -4.14 13.26 -3.50
C LYS A 49 -3.57 12.65 -2.23
N LYS A 50 -4.39 11.87 -1.50
CA LYS A 50 -3.98 11.18 -0.27
C LYS A 50 -2.80 10.23 -0.51
N ILE A 51 -2.84 9.47 -1.61
CA ILE A 51 -1.75 8.57 -2.00
C ILE A 51 -0.47 9.37 -2.26
N GLN A 52 -0.54 10.42 -3.08
CA GLN A 52 0.62 11.25 -3.42
C GLN A 52 1.24 11.91 -2.18
N THR A 53 0.41 12.37 -1.23
CA THR A 53 0.89 12.92 0.04
C THR A 53 1.71 11.89 0.81
N ILE A 54 1.20 10.67 1.02
CA ILE A 54 1.94 9.62 1.74
C ILE A 54 3.17 9.17 0.97
N GLN A 55 3.04 9.00 -0.34
CA GLN A 55 4.12 8.58 -1.22
C GLN A 55 5.34 9.49 -1.08
N SER A 56 5.13 10.81 -1.05
CA SER A 56 6.24 11.76 -0.85
C SER A 56 7.03 11.54 0.43
N VAL A 57 6.36 11.16 1.53
CA VAL A 57 6.97 10.96 2.85
C VAL A 57 7.64 9.58 2.95
N VAL A 58 7.02 8.55 2.38
CA VAL A 58 7.50 7.17 2.39
C VAL A 58 8.72 7.02 1.48
N HIS A 59 8.64 7.54 0.24
CA HIS A 59 9.73 7.49 -0.73
C HIS A 59 10.94 8.35 -0.31
N ALA A 60 10.73 9.43 0.44
CA ALA A 60 11.83 10.21 1.01
C ALA A 60 12.73 9.40 1.99
N GLN A 61 12.25 8.24 2.46
CA GLN A 61 13.02 7.32 3.31
C GLN A 61 13.47 6.05 2.57
N ASP A 62 13.34 6.00 1.24
CA ASP A 62 13.66 4.84 0.40
C ASP A 62 12.88 3.57 0.81
N ILE A 63 11.63 3.75 1.23
CA ILE A 63 10.70 2.69 1.61
C ILE A 63 9.66 2.54 0.50
N ALA A 64 9.26 1.30 0.19
CA ALA A 64 8.20 1.06 -0.81
C ALA A 64 6.79 1.34 -0.24
N LEU A 65 5.87 1.79 -1.10
CA LEU A 65 4.47 2.04 -0.77
C LEU A 65 3.55 1.05 -1.48
N MET A 66 2.83 0.26 -0.71
CA MET A 66 1.82 -0.69 -1.17
C MET A 66 0.42 -0.14 -0.92
N LEU A 67 -0.51 -0.27 -1.88
CA LEU A 67 -1.92 0.11 -1.69
C LEU A 67 -2.82 -1.11 -1.47
N GLU A 68 -3.68 -1.06 -0.45
CA GLU A 68 -4.65 -2.13 -0.18
C GLU A 68 -5.84 -2.10 -1.15
N ASP A 69 -6.14 -3.24 -1.78
CA ASP A 69 -7.37 -3.57 -2.50
C ASP A 69 -7.76 -2.63 -3.66
N ARG A 70 -6.81 -1.84 -4.18
CA ARG A 70 -7.09 -0.86 -5.27
C ARG A 70 -6.03 -0.93 -6.37
N PRO A 71 -5.97 -2.03 -7.14
CA PRO A 71 -4.89 -2.28 -8.11
C PRO A 71 -4.81 -1.23 -9.23
N ALA A 72 -5.94 -0.88 -9.84
CA ALA A 72 -5.98 0.13 -10.90
C ALA A 72 -5.53 1.51 -10.39
N LEU A 73 -5.88 1.85 -9.15
CA LEU A 73 -5.46 3.11 -8.54
C LEU A 73 -3.96 3.09 -8.23
N ALA A 74 -3.45 1.99 -7.67
CA ALA A 74 -2.04 1.79 -7.38
C ALA A 74 -1.16 1.98 -8.62
N ALA A 75 -1.55 1.36 -9.74
CA ALA A 75 -0.84 1.51 -11.01
C ALA A 75 -0.87 2.96 -11.52
N ARG A 76 -2.01 3.64 -11.40
CA ARG A 76 -2.18 5.03 -11.86
C ARG A 76 -1.42 6.05 -11.03
N THR A 77 -1.31 5.84 -9.73
CA THR A 77 -0.58 6.74 -8.82
C THR A 77 0.90 6.41 -8.72
N GLY A 78 1.35 5.31 -9.33
CA GLY A 78 2.74 4.88 -9.27
C GLY A 78 3.13 4.35 -7.88
N CYS A 79 2.23 3.64 -7.21
CA CYS A 79 2.58 2.88 -6.01
C CYS A 79 3.51 1.72 -6.40
N ASP A 80 4.40 1.33 -5.48
CA ASP A 80 5.38 0.25 -5.71
C ASP A 80 4.72 -1.13 -5.71
N GLY A 81 3.48 -1.23 -5.27
CA GLY A 81 2.70 -2.45 -5.42
C GLY A 81 1.29 -2.35 -4.87
N VAL A 82 0.56 -3.46 -5.01
CA VAL A 82 -0.79 -3.64 -4.47
C VAL A 82 -0.81 -4.84 -3.52
N HIS A 83 -1.49 -4.68 -2.39
CA HIS A 83 -1.80 -5.76 -1.48
C HIS A 83 -3.27 -6.13 -1.61
N LEU A 84 -3.57 -7.39 -1.95
CA LEU A 84 -4.93 -7.88 -2.00
C LEU A 84 -5.27 -8.62 -0.71
N SER A 85 -6.23 -8.08 0.04
CA SER A 85 -6.79 -8.68 1.23
C SER A 85 -7.69 -9.87 0.88
N THR A 86 -7.93 -10.74 1.85
CA THR A 86 -8.78 -11.93 1.66
C THR A 86 -10.24 -11.59 1.36
N GLY A 87 -10.68 -10.36 1.67
CA GLY A 87 -12.03 -9.87 1.42
C GLY A 87 -12.21 -9.17 0.07
N PHE A 88 -11.14 -9.05 -0.73
CA PHE A 88 -11.22 -8.39 -2.02
C PHE A 88 -12.08 -9.19 -3.00
N ALA A 89 -13.31 -8.71 -3.21
CA ALA A 89 -14.33 -9.40 -3.99
C ALA A 89 -14.25 -9.13 -5.50
N ASP A 90 -13.52 -8.09 -5.91
CA ASP A 90 -13.61 -7.55 -7.27
C ASP A 90 -12.70 -8.24 -8.30
N ALA A 91 -11.73 -9.08 -7.89
CA ALA A 91 -10.92 -9.82 -8.85
C ALA A 91 -10.10 -10.95 -8.23
N SER A 92 -9.91 -12.03 -9.00
CA SER A 92 -8.85 -13.00 -8.73
C SER A 92 -7.48 -12.35 -8.97
N VAL A 93 -6.42 -12.86 -8.34
CA VAL A 93 -5.03 -12.40 -8.52
C VAL A 93 -4.64 -12.30 -10.01
N ARG A 94 -5.16 -13.23 -10.82
CA ARG A 94 -4.94 -13.28 -12.27
C ARG A 94 -5.57 -12.10 -13.00
N ASP A 95 -6.74 -11.63 -12.55
CA ASP A 95 -7.44 -10.51 -13.18
C ASP A 95 -6.79 -9.17 -12.81
N VAL A 96 -6.30 -9.06 -11.56
CA VAL A 96 -5.48 -7.92 -11.13
C VAL A 96 -4.21 -7.82 -11.96
N ARG A 97 -3.49 -8.93 -12.21
CA ARG A 97 -2.29 -8.95 -13.05
C ARG A 97 -2.57 -8.43 -14.47
N LYS A 98 -3.74 -8.74 -15.04
CA LYS A 98 -4.13 -8.23 -16.37
C LYS A 98 -4.39 -6.71 -16.38
N GLN A 99 -4.82 -6.14 -15.26
CA GLN A 99 -5.17 -4.72 -15.17
C GLN A 99 -3.95 -3.81 -14.94
N ILE A 100 -2.96 -4.28 -14.20
CA ILE A 100 -1.81 -3.45 -13.81
C ILE A 100 -0.53 -3.73 -14.62
N GLY A 101 -0.56 -4.75 -15.48
CA GLY A 101 0.61 -5.18 -16.25
C GLY A 101 1.63 -5.98 -15.42
N ASP A 102 2.76 -6.30 -16.04
CA ASP A 102 3.85 -7.05 -15.38
C ASP A 102 4.75 -6.15 -14.52
N ASP A 103 4.56 -4.83 -14.58
CA ASP A 103 5.47 -3.83 -14.02
C ASP A 103 5.25 -3.56 -12.52
N LEU A 104 4.07 -3.89 -11.98
CA LEU A 104 3.77 -3.69 -10.55
C LEU A 104 3.87 -5.02 -9.75
N PRO A 105 4.67 -5.05 -8.67
CA PRO A 105 4.56 -6.07 -7.64
C PRO A 105 3.12 -6.24 -7.12
N VAL A 106 2.61 -7.48 -7.17
CA VAL A 106 1.32 -7.87 -6.58
C VAL A 106 1.60 -8.78 -5.41
N GLY A 107 1.31 -8.31 -4.20
CA GLY A 107 1.28 -9.12 -3.00
C GLY A 107 -0.12 -9.69 -2.77
N CYS A 108 -0.24 -10.99 -2.51
CA CYS A 108 -1.47 -11.62 -2.02
C CYS A 108 -1.18 -12.26 -0.67
N VAL A 109 -2.10 -12.11 0.27
CA VAL A 109 -1.99 -12.77 1.57
C VAL A 109 -1.96 -14.29 1.36
N CYS A 110 -0.81 -14.92 1.62
CA CYS A 110 -0.70 -16.37 1.73
C CYS A 110 -1.06 -16.76 3.17
N TRP A 111 -2.28 -17.27 3.38
CA TRP A 111 -2.61 -17.96 4.63
C TRP A 111 -1.96 -19.35 4.63
N ARG A 112 -1.13 -19.61 5.63
CA ARG A 112 -0.69 -20.96 5.98
C ARG A 112 -1.88 -21.69 6.62
N LYS A 113 -2.43 -22.71 5.94
CA LYS A 113 -3.40 -23.64 6.54
C LYS A 113 -2.78 -24.22 7.84
N PRO A 114 -3.55 -24.43 8.93
CA PRO A 114 -3.06 -25.17 10.09
C PRO A 114 -2.50 -26.54 9.71
#